data_AF-A0AAW0XTK7-F1
#
_entry.id   AF-A0AAW0XTK7-F1
#
_cell.length_a   1.000
_cell.length_b   1.000
_cell.length_c   1.000
_cell.angle_alpha   90.00
_cell.angle_beta   90.00
_cell.angle_gamma   90.00
#
_symmetry.space_group_name_H-M   'P 1'
#
loop_
_entity.id
_entity.type
_entity.pdbx_description
1 polymer ?
#
loop_
_entity_poly.entity_id
_entity_poly.type
_entity_poly.pdbx_seq_one_letter_code
_entity_poly.pdbx_strand_id
1 'polypeptide(L)'
;EVEAAFKEGRIASLIGVEGGHAIQNSLGVLRALRDLGVRYLTLTHTCSTPWAECARASETDLEDPDSPRGLTHFGRTVVREMNRLGMLVDLSHVSQATMKEALEVSRA
;
A
#
# COMPACT_ATOMS: atom_id res chain seq x y z
N GLU A 1 18.94 -11.83 -1.69
CA GLU A 1 19.35 -11.52 -0.29
C GLU A 1 18.69 -12.46 0.71
N VAL A 2 17.35 -12.51 0.77
CA VAL A 2 16.61 -13.41 1.68
C VAL A 2 17.06 -14.87 1.58
N GLU A 3 17.15 -15.43 0.37
CA GLU A 3 17.61 -16.81 0.16
C GLU A 3 19.06 -17.05 0.64
N ALA A 4 19.94 -16.07 0.48
CA ALA A 4 21.34 -16.19 0.92
C ALA A 4 21.44 -16.16 2.44
N ALA A 5 20.73 -15.24 3.10
CA ALA A 5 20.64 -15.18 4.55
C ALA A 5 20.11 -16.51 5.12
N PHE A 6 19.07 -17.08 4.51
CA PHE A 6 18.53 -18.37 4.91
C PHE A 6 19.55 -19.52 4.77
N LYS A 7 20.25 -19.60 3.63
CA LYS A 7 21.31 -20.62 3.40
C LYS A 7 22.46 -20.54 4.39
N GLU A 8 22.75 -19.35 4.89
CA GLU A 8 23.81 -19.10 5.88
C GLU A 8 23.33 -19.25 7.34
N GLY A 9 22.08 -19.69 7.58
CA GLY A 9 21.51 -19.83 8.92
C GLY A 9 21.22 -18.50 9.62
N ARG A 10 21.11 -17.41 8.87
CA ARG A 10 20.78 -16.06 9.38
C ARG A 10 19.28 -15.78 9.24
N ILE A 11 18.75 -14.93 10.12
CA ILE A 11 17.37 -14.44 10.03
C ILE A 11 17.32 -13.29 9.02
N ALA A 12 16.52 -13.44 7.97
CA ALA A 12 16.18 -12.35 7.07
C ALA A 12 15.02 -11.54 7.64
N SER A 13 15.18 -10.22 7.72
CA SER A 13 14.12 -9.30 8.14
C SER A 13 13.89 -8.27 7.03
N LEU A 14 12.63 -8.05 6.67
CA LEU A 14 12.21 -7.08 5.68
C LEU A 14 11.54 -5.90 6.38
N ILE A 15 11.82 -4.70 5.92
CA ILE A 15 11.19 -3.49 6.46
C ILE A 15 9.87 -3.27 5.71
N GLY A 16 8.78 -3.20 6.46
CA GLY A 16 7.44 -2.88 5.98
C GLY A 16 6.93 -1.58 6.57
N VAL A 17 6.01 -0.95 5.86
CA VAL A 17 5.21 0.15 6.41
C VAL A 17 3.74 -0.23 6.33
N GLU A 18 3.08 -0.23 7.48
CA GLU A 18 1.66 -0.54 7.58
C GLU A 18 0.86 0.76 7.65
N GLY A 19 0.02 0.99 6.63
CA GLY A 19 -0.84 2.16 6.51
C GLY A 19 -0.31 3.20 5.51
N GLY A 20 -1.08 3.41 4.44
CA GLY A 20 -0.78 4.38 3.38
C GLY A 20 -0.75 5.85 3.85
N HIS A 21 -1.26 6.17 5.04
CA HIS A 21 -1.15 7.51 5.62
C HIS A 21 0.30 7.95 5.82
N ALA A 22 1.22 7.00 5.98
CA ALA A 22 2.66 7.26 6.11
C ALA A 22 3.26 8.04 4.94
N ILE A 23 2.62 8.00 3.75
CA ILE A 23 3.11 8.75 2.58
C ILE A 23 2.41 10.10 2.37
N GLN A 24 1.37 10.44 3.14
CA GLN A 24 0.59 11.70 3.04
C GLN A 24 0.35 12.19 1.60
N ASN A 25 -0.07 11.28 0.70
CA ASN A 25 -0.31 11.56 -0.72
C ASN A 25 0.93 11.97 -1.53
N SER A 26 2.14 11.61 -1.09
CA SER A 26 3.39 11.95 -1.75
C SER A 26 4.10 10.71 -2.29
N LEU A 27 4.21 10.62 -3.62
CA LEU A 27 5.07 9.62 -4.26
C LEU A 27 6.55 9.86 -3.93
N GLY A 28 6.94 11.09 -3.56
CA GLY A 28 8.29 11.40 -3.10
C GLY A 28 8.61 10.69 -1.79
N VAL A 29 7.66 10.69 -0.83
CA VAL A 29 7.81 9.97 0.43
C VAL A 29 7.85 8.45 0.19
N LEU A 30 7.00 7.93 -0.70
CA LEU A 30 7.05 6.51 -1.08
C LEU A 30 8.44 6.10 -1.61
N ARG A 31 9.03 6.92 -2.49
CA ARG A 31 10.40 6.68 -3.01
C ARG A 31 11.45 6.77 -1.92
N ALA A 32 11.38 7.77 -1.05
CA ALA A 32 12.30 7.90 0.08
C ALA A 32 12.24 6.68 1.02
N LEU A 33 11.04 6.17 1.31
CA LEU A 33 10.85 4.94 2.10
C LEU A 33 11.51 3.73 1.43
N ARG A 34 11.36 3.60 0.11
CA ARG A 34 12.05 2.56 -0.66
C ARG A 34 13.57 2.67 -0.53
N ASP A 35 14.11 3.88 -0.68
CA ASP A 35 15.55 4.14 -0.58
C ASP A 35 16.09 3.82 0.83
N LEU A 36 15.26 4.02 1.86
CA LEU A 36 15.55 3.63 3.25
C LEU A 36 15.44 2.12 3.55
N GLY A 37 15.06 1.30 2.56
CA GLY A 37 15.03 -0.16 2.70
C GLY A 37 13.64 -0.78 2.82
N VAL A 38 12.56 0.00 2.79
CA VAL A 38 11.19 -0.53 2.81
C VAL A 38 10.92 -1.38 1.55
N ARG A 39 10.26 -2.52 1.72
CA ARG A 39 9.97 -3.48 0.64
C ARG A 39 8.49 -3.70 0.37
N TYR A 40 7.62 -3.32 1.30
CA TYR A 40 6.18 -3.36 1.11
C TYR A 40 5.48 -2.21 1.84
N LEU A 41 4.31 -1.82 1.33
CA LEU A 41 3.42 -0.84 1.95
C LEU A 41 1.99 -1.39 1.91
N THR A 42 1.30 -1.37 3.05
CA THR A 42 -0.14 -1.64 3.12
C THR A 42 -0.91 -0.39 2.70
N LEU A 43 -1.85 -0.51 1.76
CA LEU A 43 -2.51 0.67 1.17
C LEU A 43 -3.38 1.45 2.18
N THR A 44 -3.97 0.73 3.14
CA THR A 44 -4.79 1.29 4.22
C THR A 44 -4.46 0.58 5.54
N HIS A 45 -5.10 1.00 6.63
CA HIS A 45 -5.12 0.26 7.89
C HIS A 45 -6.54 0.33 8.46
N THR A 46 -6.72 0.80 9.70
CA THR A 46 -8.03 0.95 10.36
C THR A 46 -8.94 2.01 9.72
N CYS A 47 -8.39 2.94 8.95
CA CYS A 47 -9.14 3.98 8.23
C CYS A 47 -8.72 4.07 6.76
N SER A 48 -9.59 4.67 5.95
CA SER A 48 -9.30 5.00 4.56
C SER A 48 -8.21 6.07 4.46
N THR A 49 -7.39 5.99 3.42
CA THR A 49 -6.58 7.14 2.98
C THR A 49 -7.42 7.99 2.03
N PRO A 50 -7.00 9.20 1.64
CA PRO A 50 -7.68 9.95 0.57
C PRO A 50 -7.67 9.24 -0.81
N TRP A 51 -7.03 8.07 -0.93
CA TRP A 51 -6.83 7.40 -2.21
C TRP A 51 -7.07 5.89 -2.22
N ALA A 52 -7.38 5.30 -1.06
CA ALA A 52 -7.73 3.89 -0.93
C ALA A 52 -8.73 3.70 0.24
N GLU A 53 -9.78 2.94 -0.03
CA GLU A 53 -10.81 2.59 0.95
C GLU A 53 -10.38 1.39 1.80
N CYS A 54 -10.54 1.49 3.13
CA CYS A 54 -10.25 0.40 4.06
C CYS A 54 -11.45 -0.57 4.23
N ALA A 55 -11.18 -1.76 4.77
CA ALA A 55 -12.18 -2.81 5.00
C ALA A 55 -13.24 -2.43 6.03
N ARG A 56 -12.93 -1.48 6.92
CA ARG A 56 -13.81 -1.03 8.00
C ARG A 56 -14.28 0.40 7.79
N ALA A 57 -14.56 0.79 6.54
CA ALA A 57 -15.13 2.10 6.24
C ALA A 57 -16.28 2.38 7.23
N SER A 58 -16.10 3.41 8.04
CA SER A 58 -17.08 3.82 9.04
C SER A 58 -18.31 4.39 8.36
N GLU A 59 -19.45 4.44 9.05
CA GLU A 59 -20.64 5.13 8.50
C GLU A 59 -20.31 6.57 8.10
N THR A 60 -19.42 7.24 8.83
CA THR A 60 -18.90 8.57 8.48
C THR A 60 -18.12 8.58 7.16
N ASP A 61 -17.30 7.57 6.87
CA ASP A 61 -16.62 7.42 5.57
C ASP A 61 -17.62 7.09 4.43
N LEU A 62 -18.76 6.48 4.77
CA LEU A 62 -19.83 6.19 3.80
C LEU A 62 -20.69 7.42 3.48
N GLU A 63 -20.80 8.36 4.42
CA GLU A 63 -21.54 9.61 4.27
C GLU A 63 -20.69 10.74 3.66
N ASP A 64 -19.37 10.68 3.83
CA ASP A 64 -18.44 11.62 3.22
C ASP A 64 -18.36 11.41 1.69
N PRO A 65 -18.76 12.40 0.87
CA PRO A 65 -18.68 12.30 -0.59
C PRO A 65 -17.23 12.31 -1.11
N ASP A 66 -16.28 12.81 -0.33
CA ASP A 66 -14.85 12.87 -0.70
C ASP A 66 -14.09 11.59 -0.30
N SER A 67 -14.72 10.70 0.46
CA SER A 67 -14.13 9.41 0.84
C SER A 67 -14.05 8.46 -0.37
N PRO A 68 -12.93 7.73 -0.54
CA PRO A 68 -12.76 6.85 -1.68
C PRO A 68 -13.72 5.66 -1.63
N ARG A 69 -14.20 5.23 -2.80
CA ARG A 69 -14.88 3.95 -3.03
C ARG A 69 -13.94 3.08 -3.84
N GLY A 70 -13.14 2.24 -3.18
CA GLY A 70 -12.02 1.54 -3.82
C GLY A 70 -10.75 2.40 -3.98
N LEU A 71 -10.15 2.42 -5.17
CA LEU A 71 -8.96 3.23 -5.48
C LEU A 71 -9.30 4.48 -6.28
N THR A 72 -8.83 5.64 -5.82
CA THR A 72 -8.91 6.87 -6.63
C THR A 72 -7.88 6.84 -7.76
N HIS A 73 -7.93 7.81 -8.68
CA HIS A 73 -6.91 7.96 -9.72
C HIS A 73 -5.49 8.06 -9.14
N PHE A 74 -5.34 8.78 -8.03
CA PHE A 74 -4.07 8.85 -7.32
C PHE A 74 -3.69 7.49 -6.72
N GLY A 75 -4.63 6.77 -6.09
CA GLY A 75 -4.37 5.43 -5.53
C GLY A 75 -3.88 4.43 -6.58
N ARG A 76 -4.46 4.46 -7.78
CA ARG A 76 -3.98 3.67 -8.92
C ARG A 76 -2.56 4.06 -9.34
N THR A 77 -2.20 5.34 -9.21
CA THR A 77 -0.84 5.83 -9.46
C THR A 77 0.13 5.35 -8.38
N VAL A 78 -0.28 5.31 -7.11
CA VAL A 78 0.51 4.72 -6.01
C VAL A 78 0.82 3.25 -6.31
N VAL A 79 -0.17 2.43 -6.67
CA VAL A 79 0.02 1.01 -7.01
C VAL A 79 1.03 0.85 -8.15
N ARG A 80 0.91 1.64 -9.23
CA ARG A 80 1.87 1.60 -10.35
C ARG A 80 3.28 2.02 -9.95
N GLU A 81 3.41 3.03 -9.09
CA GLU A 81 4.71 3.47 -8.58
C GLU A 81 5.34 2.39 -7.69
N MET A 82 4.56 1.72 -6.86
CA MET A 82 5.03 0.57 -6.06
C MET A 82 5.55 -0.55 -6.97
N ASN A 83 4.83 -0.92 -8.04
CA ASN A 83 5.34 -1.88 -9.02
C ASN A 83 6.62 -1.40 -9.70
N ARG A 84 6.69 -0.12 -10.11
CA ARG A 84 7.88 0.47 -10.75
C ARG A 84 9.10 0.42 -9.83
N LEU A 85 8.89 0.66 -8.53
CA LEU A 85 9.93 0.56 -7.52
C LEU A 85 10.30 -0.90 -7.24
N GLY A 86 9.42 -1.86 -7.52
CA GLY A 86 9.58 -3.25 -7.09
C GLY A 86 9.27 -3.43 -5.60
N MET A 87 8.27 -2.70 -5.10
CA MET A 87 7.69 -2.87 -3.77
C MET A 87 6.46 -3.76 -3.85
N LEU A 88 6.25 -4.59 -2.83
CA LEU A 88 5.02 -5.39 -2.72
C LEU A 88 3.85 -4.50 -2.32
N VAL A 89 2.73 -4.69 -3.01
CA VAL A 89 1.44 -4.08 -2.68
C VAL A 89 0.75 -4.99 -1.68
N ASP A 90 0.68 -4.57 -0.43
CA ASP A 90 0.00 -5.32 0.63
C ASP A 90 -1.48 -4.92 0.70
N LEU A 91 -2.35 -5.92 0.53
CA LEU A 91 -3.81 -5.78 0.47
C LEU A 91 -4.47 -6.06 1.82
N SER A 92 -3.70 -6.26 2.89
CA SER A 92 -4.24 -6.30 4.24
C SER A 92 -5.01 -5.01 4.54
N HIS A 93 -6.11 -5.11 5.30
CA HIS A 93 -6.97 -3.99 5.71
C HIS A 93 -7.71 -3.22 4.61
N VAL A 94 -7.56 -3.54 3.32
CA VAL A 94 -8.24 -2.81 2.25
C VAL A 94 -9.67 -3.32 2.05
N SER A 95 -10.56 -2.47 1.52
CA SER A 95 -11.91 -2.90 1.13
C SER A 95 -11.85 -3.91 -0.04
N GLN A 96 -12.92 -4.68 -0.24
CA GLN A 96 -12.98 -5.61 -1.36
C GLN A 96 -12.88 -4.88 -2.72
N ALA A 97 -13.40 -3.65 -2.82
CA ALA A 97 -13.27 -2.82 -4.01
C ALA A 97 -11.82 -2.42 -4.25
N THR A 98 -11.14 -1.88 -3.22
CA THR A 98 -9.71 -1.54 -3.28
C THR A 98 -8.86 -2.75 -3.66
N MET A 99 -9.14 -3.92 -3.11
CA MET A 99 -8.44 -5.17 -3.42
C MET A 99 -8.55 -5.51 -4.91
N LYS A 100 -9.77 -5.53 -5.46
CA LYS A 100 -10.03 -5.84 -6.87
C LYS A 100 -9.32 -4.84 -7.78
N GLU A 101 -9.47 -3.55 -7.50
CA GLU A 101 -8.86 -2.50 -8.32
C GLU A 101 -7.34 -2.49 -8.25
N ALA A 102 -6.75 -2.79 -7.09
CA ALA A 102 -5.30 -2.93 -6.96
C ALA A 102 -4.78 -4.09 -7.81
N LEU A 103 -5.47 -5.24 -7.80
CA LEU A 103 -5.14 -6.40 -8.63
C LEU A 103 -5.30 -6.09 -10.13
N GLU A 104 -6.33 -5.35 -10.54
CA GLU A 104 -6.52 -4.92 -11.93
C GLU A 104 -5.44 -3.94 -12.41
N VAL A 105 -4.96 -3.07 -11.52
CA VAL A 105 -3.97 -2.03 -11.86
C VAL A 105 -2.54 -2.56 -11.82
N SER A 106 -2.27 -3.54 -10.95
CA SER A 106 -0.94 -4.11 -10.75
C SER A 106 -0.43 -4.77 -12.03
N ARG A 107 0.87 -4.60 -12.29
CA ARG A 107 1.60 -5.22 -13.42
C ARG A 107 2.76 -6.10 -12.98
N ALA A 108 2.90 -6.31 -11.68
CA ALA A 108 3.90 -7.18 -11.09
C ALA A 108 3.58 -8.66 -11.33
#